data_AF-A0A1C5TQY7-F1
#
_entry.id   AF-A0A1C5TQY7-F1
#
_cell.length_a   1.000
_cell.length_b   1.000
_cell.length_c   1.000
_cell.angle_alpha   90.00
_cell.angle_beta   90.00
_cell.angle_gamma   90.00
#
_symmetry.space_group_name_H-M   'P 1'
#
loop_
_entity.id
_entity.type
_entity.pdbx_description
1 polymer ?
#
loop_
_entity_poly.entity_id
_entity_poly.type
_entity_poly.pdbx_seq_one_letter_code
_entity_poly.pdbx_strand_id
1 'polypeptide(L)'
;MSLSIQERLKDLRVERGLTLGQLAEQTGLSKSALGSYETEDFKDISHYALIRLAKFYGVTADYLLGLSEMKNHPNADLADLRLSDEMIDLLKSGRIDNTLLCELAAHPDFPRLMADLEIYVNGTALKQAQGANAIVDTMSATVIKKHNPGMSDTQLRQLITAHIDEDEFCRYVIQRDINGIALALRETHKDDFFSVPEDNPLKEMLETAGEIVSQDSDTEQAYLAFICKRLKLNFRKLSVEERKWLKKIAEKSDLLKNPKPQRGRR
;
A
#
# COMPACT_ATOMS: atom_id res chain seq x y z
N MET A 1 -10.44 4.60 -9.87
CA MET A 1 -11.19 5.33 -10.90
C MET A 1 -10.83 4.72 -12.25
N SER A 2 -11.80 4.40 -13.10
CA SER A 2 -11.55 3.84 -14.44
C SER A 2 -11.13 4.98 -15.39
N LEU A 3 -9.97 4.84 -16.05
CA LEU A 3 -9.48 5.81 -17.04
C LEU A 3 -10.47 5.92 -18.21
N SER A 4 -10.74 7.14 -18.65
CA SER A 4 -11.52 7.40 -19.87
C SER A 4 -10.80 6.88 -21.12
N ILE A 5 -11.54 6.73 -22.22
CA ILE A 5 -10.99 6.30 -23.52
C ILE A 5 -9.85 7.24 -23.96
N GLN A 6 -10.05 8.54 -23.76
CA GLN A 6 -9.12 9.62 -24.09
C GLN A 6 -7.82 9.49 -23.28
N GLU A 7 -7.95 9.29 -21.97
CA GLU A 7 -6.81 9.11 -21.07
C GLU A 7 -6.02 7.86 -21.43
N ARG A 8 -6.69 6.72 -21.70
CA ARG A 8 -6.01 5.48 -22.12
C ARG A 8 -5.22 5.65 -23.41
N LEU A 9 -5.78 6.31 -24.41
CA LEU A 9 -5.09 6.56 -25.68
C LEU A 9 -3.87 7.46 -25.50
N LYS A 10 -4.01 8.50 -24.69
CA LYS A 10 -2.93 9.42 -24.36
C LYS A 10 -1.83 8.73 -23.56
N ASP A 11 -2.20 7.94 -22.56
CA ASP A 11 -1.27 7.19 -21.71
C ASP A 11 -0.48 6.18 -22.54
N LEU A 12 -1.13 5.40 -23.41
CA LEU A 12 -0.45 4.46 -24.31
C LEU A 12 0.56 5.15 -25.24
N ARG A 13 0.24 6.37 -25.69
CA ARG A 13 1.16 7.16 -26.52
C ARG A 13 2.36 7.67 -25.70
N VAL A 14 2.09 8.18 -24.50
CA VAL A 14 3.12 8.73 -23.59
C VAL A 14 4.03 7.64 -23.04
N GLU A 15 3.49 6.47 -22.70
CA GLU A 15 4.21 5.26 -22.27
C GLU A 15 5.27 4.84 -23.30
N ARG A 16 4.99 5.07 -24.59
CA ARG A 16 5.93 4.81 -25.70
C ARG A 16 6.79 6.01 -26.10
N GLY A 17 6.67 7.15 -25.42
CA GLY A 17 7.44 8.37 -25.71
C GLY A 17 7.15 8.98 -27.09
N LEU A 18 5.98 8.72 -27.67
CA LEU A 18 5.66 9.13 -29.05
C LEU A 18 4.97 10.50 -29.10
N THR A 19 5.34 11.30 -30.09
CA THR A 19 4.55 12.47 -30.49
C THR A 19 3.35 12.06 -31.34
N LEU A 20 2.30 12.89 -31.39
CA LEU A 20 1.15 12.67 -32.29
C LEU A 20 1.56 12.56 -33.76
N GLY A 21 2.67 13.22 -34.16
CA GLY A 21 3.19 13.12 -35.53
C GLY A 21 3.83 11.76 -35.82
N GLN A 22 4.62 11.23 -34.88
CA GLN A 22 5.22 9.90 -35.02
C GLN A 22 4.16 8.79 -34.94
N LEU A 23 3.16 8.95 -34.08
CA LEU A 23 2.04 8.02 -34.01
C LEU A 23 1.24 8.02 -35.32
N ALA A 24 1.01 9.19 -35.92
CA ALA A 24 0.35 9.32 -37.23
C ALA A 24 1.12 8.58 -38.34
N GLU A 25 2.44 8.75 -38.38
CA GLU A 25 3.30 8.10 -39.37
C GLU A 25 3.29 6.56 -39.24
N GLN A 26 3.35 6.04 -38.02
CA GLN A 26 3.39 4.59 -37.78
C GLN A 26 2.01 3.91 -37.93
N THR A 27 0.93 4.60 -37.55
CA THR A 27 -0.43 4.04 -37.63
C THR A 27 -1.12 4.32 -38.97
N GLY A 28 -0.62 5.30 -39.74
CA GLY A 28 -1.26 5.80 -40.96
C GLY A 28 -2.53 6.61 -40.69
N LEU A 29 -2.76 7.04 -39.44
CA LEU A 29 -3.88 7.88 -39.04
C LEU A 29 -3.48 9.36 -39.09
N SER A 30 -4.45 10.25 -39.35
CA SER A 30 -4.12 11.68 -39.38
C SER A 30 -3.78 12.21 -37.99
N LYS A 31 -2.78 13.09 -37.90
CA LYS A 31 -2.39 13.75 -36.65
C LYS A 31 -3.56 14.47 -35.98
N SER A 32 -4.45 15.09 -36.79
CA SER A 32 -5.65 15.75 -36.29
C SER A 32 -6.65 14.77 -35.68
N ALA A 33 -6.88 13.62 -36.33
CA ALA A 33 -7.79 12.62 -35.80
C ALA A 33 -7.28 12.03 -34.48
N LEU A 34 -5.98 11.71 -34.40
CA LEU A 34 -5.35 11.25 -33.16
C LEU A 34 -5.45 12.28 -32.03
N GLY A 35 -5.23 13.57 -32.34
CA GLY A 35 -5.43 14.65 -31.39
C GLY A 35 -6.87 14.71 -30.88
N SER A 36 -7.86 14.69 -31.78
CA SER A 36 -9.28 14.66 -31.39
C SER A 36 -9.63 13.44 -30.54
N TYR A 37 -9.07 12.25 -30.81
CA TYR A 37 -9.34 11.06 -29.99
C TYR A 37 -8.79 11.16 -28.56
N GLU A 38 -7.73 11.95 -28.33
CA GLU A 38 -7.15 12.16 -27.00
C GLU A 38 -7.77 13.34 -26.23
N THR A 39 -8.54 14.22 -26.89
CA THR A 39 -9.02 15.47 -26.28
C THR A 39 -10.52 15.71 -26.36
N GLU A 40 -11.19 15.21 -27.41
CA GLU A 40 -12.64 15.42 -27.57
C GLU A 40 -13.39 14.29 -26.86
N ASP A 41 -14.21 14.67 -25.88
CA ASP A 41 -15.17 13.77 -25.28
C ASP A 41 -16.21 13.33 -26.33
N PHE A 42 -16.48 12.02 -26.38
CA PHE A 42 -17.46 11.39 -27.29
C PHE A 42 -17.14 11.47 -28.79
N LYS A 43 -15.88 11.66 -29.17
CA LYS A 43 -15.48 11.56 -30.58
C LYS A 43 -15.64 10.13 -31.10
N ASP A 44 -16.33 9.98 -32.21
CA ASP A 44 -16.41 8.69 -32.90
C ASP A 44 -15.04 8.25 -33.42
N ILE A 45 -14.54 7.15 -32.86
CA ILE A 45 -13.36 6.45 -33.35
C ILE A 45 -13.82 5.44 -34.39
N SER A 46 -13.39 5.62 -35.65
CA SER A 46 -13.73 4.65 -36.68
C SER A 46 -13.15 3.27 -36.35
N HIS A 47 -13.90 2.21 -36.66
CA HIS A 47 -13.43 0.82 -36.51
C HIS A 47 -12.04 0.59 -37.14
N TYR A 48 -11.72 1.25 -38.27
CA TYR A 48 -10.40 1.22 -38.89
C TYR A 48 -9.31 1.77 -37.96
N ALA A 49 -9.54 2.94 -37.37
CA ALA A 49 -8.60 3.56 -36.44
C ALA A 49 -8.44 2.71 -35.18
N LEU A 50 -9.54 2.18 -34.64
CA LEU A 50 -9.52 1.35 -33.44
C LEU A 50 -8.70 0.06 -33.66
N ILE A 51 -8.91 -0.65 -34.77
CA ILE A 51 -8.14 -1.86 -35.11
C ILE A 51 -6.65 -1.54 -35.32
N ARG A 52 -6.34 -0.42 -36.00
CA ARG A 52 -4.96 0.04 -36.20
C ARG A 52 -4.26 0.32 -34.87
N LEU A 53 -4.93 1.08 -33.99
CA LEU A 53 -4.40 1.45 -32.68
C LEU A 53 -4.24 0.23 -31.78
N ALA A 54 -5.23 -0.68 -31.74
CA ALA A 54 -5.16 -1.92 -30.97
C ALA A 54 -3.95 -2.77 -31.39
N LYS A 55 -3.78 -3.00 -32.71
CA LYS A 55 -2.62 -3.73 -33.26
C LYS A 55 -1.31 -3.03 -32.99
N PHE A 56 -1.27 -1.70 -33.14
CA PHE A 56 -0.06 -0.92 -32.90
C PHE A 56 0.38 -1.01 -31.44
N TYR A 57 -0.55 -0.82 -30.51
CA TYR A 57 -0.28 -0.84 -29.08
C TYR A 57 -0.16 -2.26 -28.50
N GLY A 58 -0.58 -3.29 -29.25
CA GLY A 58 -0.60 -4.68 -28.78
C GLY A 58 -1.70 -4.95 -27.76
N VAL A 59 -2.71 -4.08 -27.68
CA VAL A 59 -3.82 -4.14 -26.73
C VAL A 59 -5.12 -4.56 -27.42
N THR A 60 -6.12 -4.89 -26.62
CA THR A 60 -7.46 -5.25 -27.12
C THR A 60 -8.28 -4.01 -27.48
N ALA A 61 -9.24 -4.17 -28.40
CA ALA A 61 -10.21 -3.11 -28.69
C ALA A 61 -11.06 -2.79 -27.43
N ASP A 62 -11.39 -3.80 -26.63
CA ASP A 62 -12.13 -3.65 -25.38
C ASP A 62 -11.38 -2.78 -24.36
N TYR A 63 -10.05 -2.92 -24.28
CA TYR A 63 -9.21 -2.04 -23.48
C TYR A 63 -9.22 -0.59 -24.02
N LEU A 64 -9.11 -0.39 -25.33
CA LEU A 64 -9.18 0.96 -25.88
C LEU A 64 -10.54 1.62 -25.66
N LEU A 65 -11.63 0.84 -25.66
CA LEU A 65 -12.99 1.33 -25.49
C LEU A 65 -13.44 1.50 -24.04
N GLY A 66 -12.56 1.24 -23.05
CA GLY A 66 -12.97 1.35 -21.64
C GLY A 66 -13.76 0.14 -21.12
N LEU A 67 -13.95 -0.91 -21.93
CA LEU A 67 -14.78 -2.08 -21.59
C LEU A 67 -14.03 -3.10 -20.73
N SER A 68 -12.70 -3.07 -20.73
CA SER A 68 -11.84 -3.94 -19.93
C SER A 68 -10.64 -3.16 -19.39
N GLU A 69 -10.22 -3.42 -18.16
CA GLU A 69 -8.93 -2.92 -17.63
C GLU A 69 -7.73 -3.79 -18.10
N MET A 70 -8.00 -4.96 -18.68
CA MET A 70 -6.96 -5.87 -19.14
C MET A 70 -6.44 -5.45 -20.53
N LYS A 71 -5.19 -4.96 -20.58
CA LYS A 71 -4.53 -4.52 -21.83
C LYS A 71 -4.50 -5.62 -22.90
N ASN A 72 -4.00 -6.81 -22.58
CA ASN A 72 -3.56 -7.80 -23.59
C ASN A 72 -4.24 -9.17 -23.52
N HIS A 73 -4.95 -9.49 -22.44
CA HIS A 73 -5.48 -10.83 -22.19
C HIS A 73 -6.97 -10.79 -21.81
N PRO A 74 -7.86 -10.41 -22.74
CA PRO A 74 -9.28 -10.20 -22.46
C PRO A 74 -10.00 -11.52 -22.10
N ASN A 75 -9.49 -12.63 -22.62
CA ASN A 75 -9.93 -14.01 -22.36
C ASN A 75 -8.71 -14.86 -22.00
N ALA A 76 -7.92 -14.47 -21.00
CA ALA A 76 -7.01 -15.44 -20.39
C ALA A 76 -7.85 -16.65 -19.97
N ASP A 77 -7.53 -17.84 -20.49
CA ASP A 77 -8.24 -19.04 -20.07
C ASP A 77 -7.92 -19.27 -18.59
N LEU A 78 -8.94 -19.12 -17.74
CA LEU A 78 -8.79 -19.32 -16.30
C LEU A 78 -8.36 -20.77 -15.99
N ALA A 79 -8.61 -21.72 -16.89
CA ALA A 79 -8.16 -23.09 -16.77
C ALA A 79 -6.62 -23.20 -16.82
N ASP A 80 -5.95 -22.38 -17.63
CA ASP A 80 -4.49 -22.37 -17.75
C ASP A 80 -3.81 -21.84 -16.47
N LEU A 81 -4.52 -21.04 -15.67
CA LEU A 81 -4.04 -20.47 -14.41
C LEU A 81 -4.09 -21.46 -13.24
N ARG A 82 -4.72 -22.63 -13.42
CA ARG A 82 -4.85 -23.71 -12.41
C ARG A 82 -5.38 -23.22 -11.05
N LEU A 83 -6.27 -22.23 -11.07
CA LEU A 83 -6.94 -21.74 -9.87
C LEU A 83 -7.98 -22.78 -9.42
N SER A 84 -8.01 -23.09 -8.12
CA SER A 84 -9.08 -23.91 -7.56
C SER A 84 -10.39 -23.13 -7.48
N ASP A 85 -11.52 -23.84 -7.42
CA ASP A 85 -12.84 -23.22 -7.22
C ASP A 85 -12.87 -22.36 -5.96
N GLU A 86 -12.25 -22.82 -4.88
CA GLU A 86 -12.11 -22.07 -3.62
C GLU A 86 -11.35 -20.75 -3.80
N MET A 87 -10.31 -20.72 -4.64
CA MET A 87 -9.56 -19.51 -4.93
C MET A 87 -10.39 -18.53 -5.75
N ILE A 88 -11.16 -19.02 -6.73
CA ILE A 88 -12.07 -18.21 -7.53
C ILE A 88 -13.14 -17.58 -6.64
N ASP A 89 -13.73 -18.36 -5.73
CA ASP A 89 -14.72 -17.88 -4.77
C ASP A 89 -14.13 -16.84 -3.81
N LEU A 90 -12.89 -17.04 -3.33
CA LEU A 90 -12.19 -16.07 -2.50
C LEU A 90 -11.99 -14.74 -3.24
N LEU A 91 -11.48 -14.78 -4.48
CA LEU A 91 -11.26 -13.59 -5.31
C LEU A 91 -12.57 -12.84 -5.59
N LYS A 92 -13.69 -13.55 -5.73
CA LYS A 92 -15.02 -12.94 -5.93
C LYS A 92 -15.69 -12.47 -4.64
N SER A 93 -15.31 -13.01 -3.49
CA SER A 93 -15.99 -12.76 -2.21
C SER A 93 -15.85 -11.33 -1.68
N GLY A 94 -14.91 -10.54 -2.21
CA GLY A 94 -14.58 -9.21 -1.69
C GLY A 94 -13.94 -9.22 -0.29
N ARG A 95 -13.56 -10.41 0.21
CA ARG A 95 -12.90 -10.57 1.52
C ARG A 95 -11.42 -10.20 1.51
N ILE A 96 -10.83 -10.08 0.33
CA ILE A 96 -9.45 -9.71 0.11
C ILE A 96 -9.39 -8.53 -0.87
N ASP A 97 -8.39 -7.68 -0.72
CA ASP A 97 -8.09 -6.64 -1.70
C ASP A 97 -7.33 -7.28 -2.86
N ASN A 98 -8.05 -7.53 -3.95
CA ASN A 98 -7.47 -8.11 -5.17
C ASN A 98 -6.42 -7.19 -5.81
N THR A 99 -6.54 -5.87 -5.64
CA THR A 99 -5.57 -4.91 -6.16
C THR A 99 -4.24 -5.10 -5.45
N LEU A 100 -4.27 -5.11 -4.11
CA LEU A 100 -3.09 -5.35 -3.29
C LEU A 100 -2.48 -6.74 -3.54
N LEU A 101 -3.32 -7.77 -3.73
CA LEU A 101 -2.85 -9.12 -4.08
C LEU A 101 -2.10 -9.13 -5.42
N CYS A 102 -2.63 -8.42 -6.43
CA CYS A 102 -1.98 -8.30 -7.73
C CYS A 102 -0.66 -7.53 -7.64
N GLU A 103 -0.59 -6.46 -6.86
CA GLU A 103 0.64 -5.70 -6.63
C GLU A 103 1.70 -6.55 -5.93
N LEU A 104 1.30 -7.32 -4.91
CA LEU A 104 2.16 -8.28 -4.23
C LEU A 104 2.71 -9.31 -5.22
N ALA A 105 1.84 -9.90 -6.05
CA ALA A 105 2.22 -10.92 -7.02
C ALA A 105 3.08 -10.38 -8.17
N ALA A 106 2.93 -9.09 -8.52
CA ALA A 106 3.71 -8.42 -9.56
C ALA A 106 5.09 -7.94 -9.07
N HIS A 107 5.37 -8.00 -7.76
CA HIS A 107 6.65 -7.56 -7.23
C HIS A 107 7.82 -8.41 -7.78
N PRO A 108 8.96 -7.81 -8.19
CA PRO A 108 10.09 -8.53 -8.79
C PRO A 108 10.65 -9.69 -7.94
N ASP A 109 10.62 -9.54 -6.62
CA ASP A 109 11.10 -10.56 -5.67
C ASP A 109 10.04 -11.61 -5.30
N PHE A 110 8.78 -11.46 -5.72
CA PHE A 110 7.71 -12.41 -5.39
C PHE A 110 7.97 -13.83 -5.91
N PRO A 111 8.48 -14.05 -7.15
CA PRO A 111 8.82 -15.39 -7.63
C PRO A 111 9.89 -16.09 -6.76
N ARG A 112 10.84 -15.33 -6.22
CA ARG A 112 11.86 -15.85 -5.30
C ARG A 112 11.23 -16.28 -3.98
N LEU A 113 10.37 -15.45 -3.39
CA LEU A 113 9.62 -15.79 -2.18
C LEU A 113 8.81 -17.08 -2.37
N MET A 114 8.17 -17.24 -3.53
CA MET A 114 7.41 -18.46 -3.85
C MET A 114 8.30 -19.70 -3.93
N ALA A 115 9.49 -19.59 -4.51
CA ALA A 115 10.45 -20.67 -4.54
C ALA A 115 10.94 -21.06 -3.13
N ASP A 116 11.23 -20.08 -2.27
CA ASP A 116 11.65 -20.33 -0.88
C ASP A 116 10.53 -20.97 -0.06
N LEU A 117 9.27 -20.56 -0.25
CA LEU A 117 8.09 -21.20 0.33
C LEU A 117 7.92 -22.65 -0.16
N GLU A 118 8.11 -22.90 -1.45
CA GLU A 118 8.02 -24.24 -2.01
C GLU A 118 9.10 -25.17 -1.43
N ILE A 119 10.34 -24.68 -1.30
CA ILE A 119 11.45 -25.43 -0.68
C ILE A 119 11.10 -25.84 0.75
N TYR A 120 10.58 -24.89 1.53
CA TYR A 120 10.18 -25.12 2.92
C TYR A 120 9.02 -26.12 3.02
N VAL A 121 7.95 -25.94 2.24
CA VAL A 121 6.76 -26.81 2.26
C VAL A 121 7.07 -28.22 1.79
N ASN A 122 7.88 -28.38 0.75
CA ASN A 122 8.27 -29.70 0.24
C ASN A 122 9.24 -30.43 1.18
N GLY A 123 9.87 -29.72 2.13
CA GLY A 123 10.73 -30.30 3.17
C GLY A 123 11.95 -31.04 2.62
N THR A 124 12.35 -30.77 1.38
CA THR A 124 13.47 -31.48 0.74
C THR A 124 14.80 -31.06 1.38
N ALA A 125 14.97 -29.76 1.65
CA ALA A 125 16.13 -29.24 2.34
C ALA A 125 16.18 -29.71 3.81
N LEU A 126 15.04 -29.74 4.52
CA LEU A 126 14.92 -30.32 5.86
C LEU A 126 15.43 -31.76 5.94
N LYS A 127 15.03 -32.62 4.99
CA LYS A 127 15.50 -34.01 4.94
C LYS A 127 17.01 -34.13 4.74
N GLN A 128 17.60 -33.25 3.93
CA GLN A 128 19.05 -33.22 3.72
C GLN A 128 19.79 -32.76 4.99
N ALA A 129 19.26 -31.72 5.66
CA ALA A 129 19.80 -31.23 6.93
C ALA A 129 19.72 -32.30 8.03
N GLN A 130 18.61 -33.02 8.14
CA GLN A 130 18.47 -34.17 9.05
C GLN A 130 19.49 -35.26 8.76
N GLY A 131 19.74 -35.58 7.48
CA GLY A 131 20.78 -36.53 7.09
C GLY A 131 22.18 -36.09 7.52
N ALA A 132 22.52 -34.82 7.34
CA ALA A 132 23.79 -34.25 7.79
C ALA A 132 23.92 -34.29 9.33
N ASN A 133 22.87 -33.90 10.04
CA ASN A 133 22.83 -33.93 11.51
C ASN A 133 22.99 -35.37 12.04
N ALA A 134 22.37 -36.37 11.40
CA ALA A 134 22.55 -37.77 11.79
C ALA A 134 24.01 -38.27 11.65
N ILE A 135 24.75 -37.76 10.66
CA ILE A 135 26.18 -38.05 10.51
C ILE A 135 26.96 -37.40 11.66
N VAL A 136 26.67 -36.14 11.98
CA VAL A 136 27.26 -35.41 13.11
C VAL A 136 26.98 -36.13 14.43
N ASP A 137 25.76 -36.61 14.66
CA ASP A 137 25.39 -37.39 15.84
C ASP A 137 26.17 -38.69 15.94
N THR A 138 26.29 -39.42 14.83
CA THR A 138 27.03 -40.69 14.77
C THR A 138 28.52 -40.48 15.09
N MET A 139 29.11 -39.43 14.55
CA MET A 139 30.49 -39.07 14.84
C MET A 139 30.65 -38.63 16.30
N SER A 140 29.75 -37.80 16.82
CA SER A 140 29.75 -37.33 18.22
C SER A 140 29.68 -38.53 19.18
N ALA A 141 28.75 -39.45 18.95
CA ALA A 141 28.58 -40.65 19.77
C ALA A 141 29.83 -41.55 19.74
N THR A 142 30.50 -41.66 18.58
CA THR A 142 31.74 -42.43 18.45
C THR A 142 32.89 -41.80 19.25
N VAL A 143 33.02 -40.48 19.21
CA VAL A 143 34.04 -39.74 19.99
C VAL A 143 33.78 -39.88 21.48
N ILE A 144 32.52 -39.72 21.93
CA ILE A 144 32.13 -39.90 23.32
C ILE A 144 32.50 -41.31 23.82
N LYS A 145 32.13 -42.35 23.04
CA LYS A 145 32.39 -43.75 23.42
C LYS A 145 33.88 -44.10 23.49
N LYS A 146 34.71 -43.55 22.59
CA LYS A 146 36.14 -43.89 22.52
C LYS A 146 37.00 -43.08 23.48
N HIS A 147 36.66 -41.81 23.70
CA HIS A 147 37.55 -40.87 24.37
C HIS A 147 37.01 -40.33 25.70
N ASN A 148 35.73 -40.59 26.02
CA ASN A 148 35.02 -40.06 27.20
C ASN A 148 35.39 -38.60 27.54
N PRO A 149 35.32 -37.68 26.55
CA PRO A 149 35.70 -36.29 26.75
C PRO A 149 34.75 -35.59 27.71
N GLY A 150 35.24 -34.60 28.46
CA GLY A 150 34.40 -33.77 29.30
C GLY A 150 33.44 -32.88 28.48
N MET A 151 32.35 -32.41 29.09
CA MET A 151 31.35 -31.53 28.45
C MET A 151 31.91 -30.19 27.92
N SER A 152 33.08 -29.78 28.39
CA SER A 152 33.81 -28.59 27.94
C SER A 152 34.86 -28.87 26.87
N ASP A 153 34.96 -30.12 26.39
CA ASP A 153 35.88 -30.49 25.33
C ASP A 153 35.55 -29.73 24.04
N THR A 154 36.54 -29.02 23.51
CA THR A 154 36.35 -28.10 22.39
C THR A 154 36.02 -28.85 21.10
N GLN A 155 36.55 -30.05 20.88
CA GLN A 155 36.31 -30.83 19.67
C GLN A 155 34.89 -31.41 19.67
N LEU A 156 34.43 -31.92 20.81
CA LEU A 156 33.05 -32.38 20.96
C LEU A 156 32.05 -31.22 20.81
N ARG A 157 32.34 -30.06 21.42
CA ARG A 157 31.50 -28.86 21.28
C ARG A 157 31.40 -28.39 19.84
N GLN A 158 32.51 -28.39 19.09
CA GLN A 158 32.52 -28.04 17.67
C GLN A 158 31.59 -28.94 16.84
N LEU A 159 31.61 -30.25 17.11
CA LEU A 159 30.73 -31.20 16.42
C LEU A 159 29.26 -30.93 16.73
N ILE A 160 28.92 -30.74 18.01
CA ILE A 160 27.54 -30.46 18.44
C ILE A 160 27.04 -29.15 17.80
N THR A 161 27.87 -28.12 17.72
CA THR A 161 27.50 -26.84 17.07
C THR A 161 27.40 -26.92 15.54
N ALA A 162 27.87 -28.00 14.91
CA ALA A 162 27.76 -28.19 13.47
C ALA A 162 26.35 -28.60 13.01
N HIS A 163 25.42 -28.80 13.95
CA HIS A 163 24.02 -29.07 13.64
C HIS A 163 23.41 -27.94 12.83
N ILE A 164 22.74 -28.31 11.74
CA ILE A 164 22.02 -27.39 10.88
C ILE A 164 20.56 -27.32 11.37
N ASP A 165 20.15 -26.15 11.85
CA ASP A 165 18.74 -25.83 12.07
C ASP A 165 18.15 -25.21 10.79
N GLU A 166 17.73 -26.10 9.89
CA GLU A 166 17.21 -25.70 8.59
C GLU A 166 15.79 -25.11 8.69
N ASP A 167 14.98 -25.52 9.66
CA ASP A 167 13.63 -24.98 9.88
C ASP A 167 13.72 -23.50 10.29
N GLU A 168 14.57 -23.16 11.27
CA GLU A 168 14.80 -21.79 11.69
C GLU A 168 15.34 -20.93 10.53
N PHE A 169 16.31 -21.46 9.79
CA PHE A 169 16.92 -20.75 8.67
C PHE A 169 15.91 -20.44 7.55
N CYS A 170 15.12 -21.44 7.12
CA CYS A 170 14.14 -21.26 6.05
C CYS A 170 13.04 -20.28 6.46
N ARG A 171 12.55 -20.33 7.70
CA ARG A 171 11.58 -19.35 8.22
C ARG A 171 12.16 -17.94 8.22
N TYR A 172 13.42 -17.78 8.62
CA TYR A 172 14.09 -16.49 8.60
C TYR A 172 14.19 -15.92 7.17
N VAL A 173 14.57 -16.74 6.19
CA VAL A 173 14.67 -16.31 4.79
C VAL A 173 13.31 -15.87 4.25
N ILE A 174 12.27 -16.69 4.43
CA ILE A 174 10.89 -16.35 4.00
C ILE A 174 10.44 -15.04 4.66
N GLN A 175 10.67 -14.89 5.97
CA GLN A 175 10.26 -13.69 6.71
C GLN A 175 10.99 -12.43 6.24
N ARG A 176 12.29 -12.53 5.97
CA ARG A 176 13.07 -11.42 5.43
C ARG A 176 12.51 -10.98 4.08
N ASP A 177 12.22 -11.93 3.21
CA ASP A 177 11.83 -11.64 1.82
C ASP A 177 10.41 -11.05 1.78
N ILE A 178 9.43 -11.59 2.53
CA ILE A 178 8.09 -10.98 2.61
C ILE A 178 8.12 -9.57 3.23
N ASN A 179 8.96 -9.34 4.24
CA ASN A 179 9.12 -8.02 4.84
C ASN A 179 9.69 -7.00 3.85
N GLY A 180 10.63 -7.42 2.99
CA GLY A 180 11.17 -6.60 1.93
C GLY A 180 10.08 -6.15 0.93
N ILE A 181 9.27 -7.10 0.47
CA ILE A 181 8.16 -6.82 -0.46
C ILE A 181 7.13 -5.87 0.19
N ALA A 182 6.73 -6.15 1.43
CA ALA A 182 5.76 -5.31 2.15
C ALA A 182 6.25 -3.87 2.33
N LEU A 183 7.54 -3.68 2.60
CA LEU A 183 8.14 -2.35 2.70
C LEU A 183 8.11 -1.61 1.35
N ALA A 184 8.45 -2.29 0.26
CA ALA A 184 8.43 -1.71 -1.09
C ALA A 184 7.02 -1.27 -1.50
N LEU A 185 6.01 -2.12 -1.24
CA LEU A 185 4.60 -1.78 -1.47
C LEU A 185 4.20 -0.54 -0.67
N ARG A 186 4.55 -0.49 0.62
CA ARG A 186 4.23 0.67 1.46
C ARG A 186 4.84 1.98 0.94
N GLU A 187 6.09 1.96 0.48
CA GLU A 187 6.72 3.15 -0.07
C GLU A 187 6.07 3.57 -1.40
N THR A 188 5.58 2.63 -2.20
CA THR A 188 4.84 2.91 -3.44
C THR A 188 3.52 3.63 -3.15
N HIS A 189 2.85 3.29 -2.05
CA HIS A 189 1.57 3.87 -1.62
C HIS A 189 1.69 5.05 -0.66
N LYS A 190 2.90 5.57 -0.42
CA LYS A 190 3.17 6.55 0.64
C LYS A 190 2.37 7.85 0.48
N ASP A 191 2.19 8.31 -0.74
CA ASP A 191 1.48 9.57 -1.01
C ASP A 191 -0.04 9.42 -0.87
N ASP A 192 -0.59 8.23 -1.18
CA ASP A 192 -2.03 7.92 -1.03
C ASP A 192 -2.40 7.57 0.42
N PHE A 193 -1.49 6.95 1.18
CA PHE A 193 -1.76 6.50 2.55
C PHE A 193 -1.66 7.63 3.60
N PHE A 194 -0.83 8.64 3.33
CA PHE A 194 -0.61 9.80 4.22
C PHE A 194 -1.28 11.08 3.72
N SER A 195 -1.97 11.06 2.58
CA SER A 195 -2.83 12.18 2.17
C SER A 195 -3.98 12.33 3.16
N VAL A 196 -3.85 13.30 4.06
CA VAL A 196 -4.93 13.72 4.95
C VAL A 196 -6.09 14.20 4.08
N PRO A 197 -7.30 13.66 4.21
CA PRO A 197 -8.47 14.16 3.49
C PRO A 197 -8.57 15.67 3.71
N GLU A 198 -8.81 16.47 2.66
CA GLU A 198 -8.93 17.93 2.80
C GLU A 198 -10.00 18.31 3.84
N ASP A 199 -11.02 17.46 4.01
CA ASP A 199 -12.10 17.57 5.00
C ASP A 199 -11.75 17.03 6.40
N ASN A 200 -10.47 16.82 6.73
CA ASN A 200 -10.11 16.35 8.07
C ASN A 200 -10.38 17.45 9.12
N PRO A 201 -11.33 17.25 10.06
CA PRO A 201 -11.68 18.25 11.07
C PRO A 201 -10.50 18.62 11.98
N LEU A 202 -9.46 17.78 12.07
CA LEU A 202 -8.24 18.07 12.83
C LEU A 202 -7.35 19.12 12.13
N LYS A 203 -7.40 19.22 10.80
CA LYS A 203 -6.64 20.22 10.04
C LYS A 203 -7.20 21.62 10.26
N GLU A 204 -8.53 21.76 10.20
CA GLU A 204 -9.21 23.00 10.60
C GLU A 204 -8.91 23.36 12.06
N MET A 205 -8.87 22.38 12.98
CA MET A 205 -8.54 22.62 14.39
C MET A 205 -7.11 23.15 14.60
N LEU A 206 -6.14 22.65 13.84
CA LEU A 206 -4.74 23.10 13.92
C LEU A 206 -4.55 24.49 13.30
N GLU A 207 -5.21 24.78 12.18
CA GLU A 207 -5.18 26.10 11.56
C GLU A 207 -5.86 27.15 12.45
N THR A 208 -7.02 26.85 13.03
CA THR A 208 -7.68 27.76 13.99
C THR A 208 -6.89 27.94 15.28
N ALA A 209 -6.20 26.91 15.78
CA ALA A 209 -5.31 27.04 16.92
C ALA A 209 -4.09 27.93 16.60
N GLY A 210 -3.54 27.83 15.39
CA GLY A 210 -2.45 28.70 14.92
C GLY A 210 -2.86 30.17 14.79
N GLU A 211 -4.06 30.43 14.26
CA GLU A 211 -4.63 31.79 14.18
C GLU A 211 -4.79 32.43 15.57
N ILE A 212 -5.22 31.65 16.57
CA ILE A 212 -5.41 32.10 17.96
C ILE A 212 -4.11 32.53 18.63
N VAL A 213 -2.99 31.82 18.37
CA VAL A 213 -1.69 32.13 18.97
C VAL A 213 -1.08 33.41 18.38
N SER A 214 -1.46 33.79 17.15
CA SER A 214 -0.91 34.95 16.44
C SER A 214 -1.60 36.28 16.77
N GLN A 215 -2.80 36.26 17.36
CA GLN A 215 -3.49 37.46 17.82
C GLN A 215 -3.35 37.55 19.33
N ASP A 216 -2.52 38.51 19.77
CA ASP A 216 -2.21 38.86 21.16
C ASP A 216 -3.45 39.40 21.92
N SER A 217 -4.51 38.60 21.94
CA SER A 217 -5.82 38.93 22.50
C SER A 217 -6.17 37.90 23.57
N ASP A 218 -6.47 38.43 24.76
CA ASP A 218 -7.02 37.79 25.94
C ASP A 218 -7.53 36.36 25.69
N THR A 219 -6.79 35.35 26.17
CA THR A 219 -6.99 33.91 25.90
C THR A 219 -8.46 33.48 26.02
N GLU A 220 -9.22 34.11 26.92
CA GLU A 220 -10.67 33.88 27.08
C GLU A 220 -11.50 34.26 25.85
N GLN A 221 -11.19 35.35 25.15
CA GLN A 221 -11.90 35.75 23.94
C GLN A 221 -11.61 34.81 22.77
N ALA A 222 -10.39 34.29 22.68
CA ALA A 222 -10.02 33.30 21.68
C ALA A 222 -10.80 31.98 21.86
N TYR A 223 -10.93 31.49 23.10
CA TYR A 223 -11.74 30.31 23.38
C TYR A 223 -13.22 30.52 23.05
N LEU A 224 -13.78 31.69 23.34
CA LEU A 224 -15.16 32.02 22.98
C LEU A 224 -15.34 32.14 21.46
N ALA A 225 -14.38 32.71 20.74
CA ALA A 225 -14.40 32.77 19.28
C ALA A 225 -14.31 31.37 18.65
N PHE A 226 -13.50 30.47 19.22
CA PHE A 226 -13.40 29.07 18.80
C PHE A 226 -14.73 28.32 18.97
N ILE A 227 -15.37 28.43 20.14
CA ILE A 227 -16.69 27.83 20.40
C ILE A 227 -17.73 28.39 19.42
N CYS A 228 -17.73 29.70 19.17
CA CYS A 228 -18.62 30.31 18.20
C CYS A 228 -18.38 29.77 16.78
N LYS A 229 -17.14 29.66 16.31
CA LYS A 229 -16.83 29.12 14.97
C LYS A 229 -17.31 27.67 14.81
N ARG A 230 -17.16 26.84 15.85
CA ARG A 230 -17.64 25.44 15.87
C ARG A 230 -19.17 25.32 15.88
N LEU A 231 -19.86 26.27 16.52
CA LEU A 231 -21.32 26.39 16.47
C LEU A 231 -21.82 27.11 15.20
N LYS A 232 -20.93 27.45 14.26
CA LYS A 232 -21.19 28.27 13.06
C LYS A 232 -21.79 29.65 13.37
N LEU A 233 -21.44 30.21 14.52
CA LEU A 233 -21.83 31.54 14.98
C LEU A 233 -20.71 32.55 14.72
N ASN A 234 -21.07 33.75 14.25
CA ASN A 234 -20.09 34.80 13.98
C ASN A 234 -19.85 35.65 15.24
N PHE A 235 -18.73 35.41 15.93
CA PHE A 235 -18.35 36.10 17.18
C PHE A 235 -18.40 37.63 17.07
N ARG A 236 -18.03 38.19 15.92
CA ARG A 236 -18.01 39.65 15.70
C ARG A 236 -19.40 40.28 15.62
N LYS A 237 -20.44 39.49 15.28
CA LYS A 237 -21.83 39.95 15.14
C LYS A 237 -22.65 39.87 16.44
N LEU A 238 -22.13 39.20 17.47
CA LEU A 238 -22.79 39.11 18.78
C LEU A 238 -22.68 40.45 19.53
N SER A 239 -23.78 40.88 20.15
CA SER A 239 -23.84 42.05 21.02
C SER A 239 -23.05 41.85 22.32
N VAL A 240 -22.76 42.94 23.03
CA VAL A 240 -22.00 42.90 24.28
C VAL A 240 -22.71 42.07 25.36
N GLU A 241 -24.04 42.06 25.38
CA GLU A 241 -24.85 41.29 26.32
C GLU A 241 -24.87 39.79 25.98
N GLU A 242 -24.99 39.45 24.70
CA GLU A 242 -24.95 38.06 24.24
C GLU A 242 -23.59 37.43 24.49
N ARG A 243 -22.50 38.18 24.29
CA ARG A 243 -21.14 37.72 24.63
C ARG A 243 -20.98 37.44 26.12
N LYS A 244 -21.60 38.25 27.00
CA LYS A 244 -21.61 38.01 28.46
C LYS A 244 -22.38 36.74 28.83
N TRP A 245 -23.51 36.47 28.17
CA TRP A 245 -24.26 35.22 28.38
C TRP A 245 -23.51 34.00 27.87
N LEU A 246 -22.87 34.10 26.70
CA LEU A 246 -22.07 33.04 26.12
C LEU A 246 -20.88 32.70 27.02
N LYS A 247 -20.24 33.72 27.63
CA LYS A 247 -19.23 33.54 28.68
C LYS A 247 -19.78 32.78 29.90
N LYS A 248 -20.92 33.22 30.47
CA LYS A 248 -21.55 32.53 31.62
C LYS A 248 -21.95 31.08 31.34
N ILE A 249 -22.34 30.77 30.11
CA ILE A 249 -22.68 29.40 29.69
C ILE A 249 -21.40 28.57 29.54
N ALA A 250 -20.37 29.15 28.92
CA ALA A 250 -19.08 28.49 28.74
C ALA A 250 -18.38 28.18 30.08
N GLU A 251 -18.49 29.06 31.08
CA GLU A 251 -17.98 28.83 32.45
C GLU A 251 -18.68 27.66 33.18
N LYS A 252 -19.87 27.26 32.75
CA LYS A 252 -20.57 26.07 33.29
C LYS A 252 -20.15 24.77 32.61
N SER A 253 -19.38 24.84 31.53
CA SER A 253 -18.80 23.68 30.84
C SER A 253 -17.52 23.23 31.56
N ASP A 254 -17.32 21.91 31.67
CA ASP A 254 -16.10 21.34 32.27
C ASP A 254 -14.81 21.66 31.47
N LEU A 255 -14.93 22.18 30.25
CA LEU A 255 -13.81 22.56 29.39
C LEU A 255 -13.12 23.88 29.82
N LEU A 256 -13.78 24.72 30.62
CA LEU A 256 -13.27 26.02 31.09
C LEU A 256 -13.06 26.11 32.61
N LYS A 257 -13.30 25.03 33.36
CA LYS A 257 -12.94 24.99 34.78
C LYS A 257 -11.43 25.05 34.91
N ASN A 258 -10.88 26.24 35.17
CA ASN A 258 -9.52 26.40 35.65
C ASN A 258 -9.33 25.48 36.87
N PRO A 259 -8.45 24.46 36.81
CA PRO A 259 -8.13 23.69 37.99
C PRO A 259 -7.47 24.68 38.97
N LYS A 260 -8.17 25.04 40.05
CA LYS A 260 -7.55 25.80 41.14
C LYS A 260 -6.30 25.05 41.55
N PRO A 261 -5.11 25.67 41.55
CA PRO A 261 -3.92 25.00 42.02
C PRO A 261 -4.15 24.73 43.51
N GLN A 262 -4.31 23.46 43.90
CA GLN A 262 -4.25 23.07 45.30
C GLN A 262 -2.80 23.30 45.77
N ARG A 263 -2.52 24.54 46.17
CA ARG A 263 -1.34 24.92 46.94
C ARG A 263 -1.55 24.35 48.35
N GLY A 264 -0.61 23.52 48.78
CA GLY A 264 -0.69 22.77 50.02
C GLY A 264 -1.04 23.60 51.26
N ARG A 265 -1.69 22.93 52.22
CA ARG A 265 -1.63 23.30 53.63
C ARG A 265 -1.90 22.08 54.50
N ARG A 266 -0.82 21.71 55.21
CA ARG A 266 -0.68 20.83 56.38
C ARG A 266 -0.76 19.33 56.14
#